data_AF-A0A0D0DPQ9-F1
#
_entry.id   AF-A0A0D0DPQ9-F1
#
_cell.length_a   1.000
_cell.length_b   1.000
_cell.length_c   1.000
_cell.angle_alpha   90.00
_cell.angle_beta   90.00
_cell.angle_gamma   90.00
#
_symmetry.space_group_name_H-M   'P 1'
#
loop_
_entity.id
_entity.type
_entity.pdbx_description
1 polymer ?
#
loop_
_entity_poly.entity_id
_entity_poly.type
_entity_poly.pdbx_seq_one_letter_code
_entity_poly.pdbx_strand_id
1 'polypeptide(L)'
;RLPARRRNPPREWWRLSPAQLDHSINNDEEDEDADMAFSSTAVEPRTFAEAMRRPDAEQWHQAALDELAAHKSNGTWHIVNRPIDCKVIGARW
;
A
#
# COMPACT_ATOMS: atom_id res chain seq x y z
N ARG A 1 3.46 -37.35 -0.72
CA ARG A 1 4.57 -36.44 -1.07
C ARG A 1 3.99 -35.34 -1.95
N LEU A 2 4.08 -34.07 -1.55
CA LEU A 2 3.67 -32.96 -2.40
C LEU A 2 4.65 -32.82 -3.58
N PRO A 3 4.18 -32.52 -4.80
CA PRO A 3 5.06 -32.35 -5.95
C PRO A 3 6.00 -31.16 -5.73
N ALA A 4 7.26 -31.32 -6.13
CA ALA A 4 8.25 -30.25 -6.05
C ALA A 4 7.84 -29.10 -6.98
N ARG A 5 7.40 -27.97 -6.41
CA ARG A 5 7.13 -26.76 -7.18
C ARG A 5 8.44 -26.25 -7.78
N ARG A 6 8.50 -26.16 -9.11
CA ARG A 6 9.60 -25.49 -9.81
C ARG A 6 9.49 -23.99 -9.52
N ARG A 7 10.38 -23.48 -8.69
CA ARG A 7 10.50 -22.04 -8.44
C ARG A 7 11.21 -21.41 -9.63
N ASN A 8 10.45 -20.78 -10.51
CA ASN A 8 11.05 -19.87 -11.50
C ASN A 8 11.48 -18.60 -10.77
N PRO A 9 12.67 -18.06 -11.07
CA PRO A 9 13.03 -16.74 -10.56
C PRO A 9 11.99 -15.71 -11.03
N PRO A 10 11.71 -14.67 -10.22
CA PRO A 10 10.81 -13.62 -10.63
C PRO A 10 11.29 -13.06 -11.97
N ARG A 11 10.33 -12.71 -12.86
CA ARG A 11 10.66 -11.98 -14.08
C ARG A 11 11.46 -10.73 -13.69
N GLU A 12 12.47 -10.36 -14.47
CA GLU A 12 13.31 -9.19 -14.20
C GLU A 12 12.57 -7.89 -14.54
N TRP A 13 11.41 -7.65 -13.91
CA TRP A 13 10.58 -6.47 -14.14
C TRP A 13 11.34 -5.17 -13.85
N TRP A 14 12.32 -5.22 -12.94
CA TRP A 14 13.24 -4.11 -12.64
C TRP A 14 14.23 -3.78 -13.75
N ARG A 15 14.36 -4.64 -14.78
CA ARG A 15 15.18 -4.36 -15.98
C ARG A 15 14.36 -3.86 -17.17
N LEU A 16 13.03 -3.92 -17.09
CA LEU A 16 12.17 -3.43 -18.16
C LEU A 16 12.11 -1.91 -18.10
N SER A 17 12.32 -1.26 -19.25
CA SER A 17 12.05 0.18 -19.37
C SER A 17 10.54 0.43 -19.38
N PRO A 18 10.04 1.60 -18.96
CA PRO A 18 8.60 1.91 -18.94
C PRO A 18 7.88 1.64 -20.27
N ALA A 19 8.55 1.89 -21.41
CA ALA A 19 8.01 1.62 -22.74
C ALA A 19 7.80 0.12 -23.06
N GLN A 20 8.48 -0.78 -22.33
CA GLN A 20 8.33 -2.23 -22.51
C GLN A 20 7.21 -2.82 -21.65
N LEU A 21 6.66 -2.04 -20.69
CA LEU A 21 5.53 -2.47 -19.87
C LEU A 21 4.16 -2.22 -20.54
N ASP A 22 4.08 -1.37 -21.57
CA ASP A 22 2.78 -1.02 -22.18
C ASP A 22 2.34 -1.98 -23.31
N HIS A 23 3.26 -2.70 -23.96
CA HIS A 23 2.97 -3.46 -25.18
C HIS A 23 2.63 -4.96 -24.97
N SER A 24 1.80 -5.31 -23.98
CA SER A 24 1.26 -6.69 -23.86
C SER A 24 -0.25 -6.77 -23.69
N ILE A 25 -0.97 -5.67 -23.90
CA ILE A 25 -2.43 -5.70 -23.99
C ILE A 25 -2.80 -5.52 -25.46
N ASN A 26 -2.91 -6.63 -26.18
CA ASN A 26 -3.61 -6.66 -27.47
C ASN A 26 -4.85 -7.55 -27.35
N ASN A 27 -5.98 -6.87 -27.20
CA ASN A 27 -7.24 -7.06 -27.91
C ASN A 27 -8.00 -8.40 -27.79
N ASP A 28 -9.04 -8.43 -26.94
CA ASP A 28 -10.44 -8.78 -27.30
C ASP A 28 -11.24 -9.11 -26.01
N GLU A 29 -11.87 -8.10 -25.41
CA GLU A 29 -13.10 -8.21 -24.59
C GLU A 29 -13.51 -6.78 -24.18
N GLU A 30 -14.61 -6.29 -24.76
CA GLU A 30 -15.27 -5.04 -24.38
C GLU A 30 -15.97 -5.25 -23.03
N ASP A 31 -15.27 -5.02 -21.93
CA ASP A 31 -15.90 -4.87 -20.61
C ASP A 31 -16.30 -3.40 -20.42
N GLU A 32 -17.53 -3.09 -20.79
CA GLU A 32 -18.24 -1.85 -20.42
C GLU A 32 -18.59 -1.84 -18.93
N ASP A 33 -17.60 -1.88 -18.06
CA ASP A 33 -17.74 -1.47 -16.67
C ASP A 33 -16.63 -0.46 -16.40
N ALA A 34 -16.89 0.77 -16.84
CA ALA A 34 -16.00 1.90 -16.63
C ALA A 34 -15.67 2.01 -15.14
N ASP A 35 -14.47 1.55 -14.80
CA ASP A 35 -13.81 1.73 -13.52
C ASP A 35 -14.04 3.17 -13.05
N MET A 36 -14.96 3.32 -12.10
CA MET A 36 -15.07 4.55 -11.34
C MET A 36 -13.83 4.58 -10.45
N ALA A 37 -12.71 5.05 -11.01
CA ALA A 37 -11.60 5.53 -10.24
C ALA A 37 -12.17 6.59 -9.31
N PHE A 38 -12.43 6.21 -8.05
CA PHE A 38 -12.79 7.11 -6.98
C PHE A 38 -11.67 8.13 -6.92
N SER A 39 -11.92 9.25 -7.58
CA SER A 39 -10.94 10.27 -7.86
C SER A 39 -10.30 10.68 -6.54
N SER A 40 -9.05 10.29 -6.33
CA SER A 40 -8.18 10.74 -5.24
C SER A 40 -7.78 12.21 -5.40
N THR A 41 -8.68 13.02 -5.95
CA THR A 41 -8.61 14.49 -5.92
C THR A 41 -8.76 15.05 -4.52
N ALA A 42 -9.25 14.23 -3.56
CA ALA A 42 -9.16 14.57 -2.15
C ALA A 42 -7.70 14.41 -1.71
N VAL A 43 -7.00 15.53 -1.52
CA VAL A 43 -5.64 15.55 -0.96
C VAL A 43 -5.66 14.78 0.35
N GLU A 44 -4.95 13.66 0.41
CA GLU A 44 -4.83 12.85 1.62
C GLU A 44 -4.05 13.63 2.70
N PRO A 45 -4.51 13.59 3.95
CA PRO A 45 -3.80 14.24 5.03
C PRO A 45 -2.43 13.59 5.23
N ARG A 46 -1.37 14.40 5.23
CA ARG A 46 0.00 13.86 5.41
C ARG A 46 0.34 13.57 6.86
N THR A 47 -0.47 14.08 7.78
CA THR A 47 -0.29 13.93 9.22
C THR A 47 -1.61 13.61 9.89
N PHE A 48 -1.55 12.84 10.97
CA PHE A 48 -2.74 12.53 11.78
C PHE A 48 -3.44 13.81 12.28
N ALA A 49 -2.69 14.84 12.66
CA ALA A 49 -3.25 16.12 13.09
C ALA A 49 -4.03 16.85 11.98
N GLU A 50 -3.61 16.70 10.72
CA GLU A 50 -4.34 17.21 9.57
C GLU A 50 -5.62 16.39 9.33
N ALA A 51 -5.55 15.06 9.43
CA ALA A 51 -6.70 14.18 9.30
C ALA A 51 -7.78 14.51 10.35
N MET A 52 -7.39 14.75 11.61
CA MET A 52 -8.32 15.05 12.70
C MET A 52 -9.01 16.42 12.59
N ARG A 53 -8.53 17.32 11.73
CA ARG A 53 -9.14 18.65 11.51
C ARG A 53 -10.17 18.66 10.38
N ARG A 54 -10.25 17.58 9.62
CA ARG A 54 -11.12 17.46 8.46
C ARG A 54 -12.49 16.91 8.87
N PRO A 55 -13.53 17.12 8.05
CA PRO A 55 -14.85 16.56 8.31
C PRO A 55 -14.88 15.02 8.26
N ASP A 56 -13.92 14.39 7.58
CA ASP A 56 -13.74 12.94 7.46
C ASP A 56 -12.84 12.35 8.58
N ALA A 57 -12.54 13.12 9.63
CA ALA A 57 -11.65 12.73 10.73
C ALA A 57 -11.96 11.35 11.34
N GLU A 58 -13.24 11.03 11.54
CA GLU A 58 -13.64 9.75 12.15
C GLU A 58 -13.25 8.56 11.26
N GLN A 59 -13.38 8.70 9.94
CA GLN A 59 -13.03 7.64 8.99
C GLN A 59 -11.51 7.41 9.00
N TRP A 60 -10.73 8.49 9.01
CA TRP A 60 -9.28 8.43 9.14
C TRP A 60 -8.84 7.84 10.50
N HIS A 61 -9.53 8.18 11.58
CA HIS A 61 -9.24 7.61 12.90
C HIS A 61 -9.50 6.10 12.93
N GLN A 62 -10.66 5.66 12.44
CA GLN A 62 -11.01 4.24 12.39
C GLN A 62 -10.04 3.46 11.51
N ALA A 63 -9.70 3.98 10.33
CA ALA A 63 -8.73 3.33 9.43
C ALA A 63 -7.36 3.15 10.10
N ALA A 64 -6.87 4.16 10.83
CA ALA A 64 -5.61 4.05 11.58
C ALA A 64 -5.66 3.00 12.69
N LEU A 65 -6.80 2.88 13.37
CA LEU A 65 -7.00 1.85 14.40
C LEU A 65 -7.05 0.44 13.80
N ASP A 66 -7.71 0.26 12.66
CA ASP A 66 -7.80 -1.01 11.96
C ASP A 66 -6.42 -1.48 11.49
N GLU A 67 -5.61 -0.57 10.94
CA GLU A 67 -4.22 -0.86 10.56
C GLU A 67 -3.37 -1.26 11.78
N LEU A 68 -3.49 -0.53 12.90
CA LEU A 68 -2.79 -0.87 14.14
C LEU A 68 -3.22 -2.25 14.67
N ALA A 69 -4.51 -2.57 14.59
CA ALA A 69 -5.04 -3.87 14.98
C ALA A 69 -4.50 -4.98 14.09
N ALA A 70 -4.40 -4.76 12.78
CA ALA A 70 -3.81 -5.71 11.84
C ALA A 70 -2.32 -5.96 12.11
N HIS A 71 -1.54 -4.92 12.43
CA HIS A 71 -0.15 -5.08 12.84
C HIS A 71 -0.02 -5.91 14.11
N LYS A 72 -0.91 -5.68 15.08
CA LYS A 72 -0.96 -6.43 16.33
C LYS A 72 -1.35 -7.89 16.10
N SER A 73 -2.37 -8.18 15.28
CA SER A 73 -2.80 -9.55 14.99
C SER A 73 -1.73 -10.33 14.23
N ASN A 74 -1.03 -9.66 13.31
CA ASN A 74 0.02 -10.29 12.52
C ASN A 74 1.32 -10.46 13.32
N GLY A 75 1.44 -9.84 14.50
CA GLY A 75 2.64 -9.91 15.34
C GLY A 75 3.89 -9.39 14.62
N THR A 76 3.71 -8.49 13.65
CA THR A 76 4.77 -8.08 12.73
C THR A 76 5.67 -7.01 13.36
N TRP A 77 5.15 -6.25 14.33
CA TRP A 77 5.81 -5.06 14.90
C TRP A 77 5.72 -5.11 16.43
N HIS A 78 6.74 -4.57 17.09
CA HIS A 78 6.79 -4.39 18.55
C HIS A 78 7.18 -2.95 18.88
N ILE A 79 6.50 -2.37 19.87
CA ILE A 79 6.82 -1.02 20.35
C ILE A 79 8.10 -1.10 21.18
N VAL A 80 9.11 -0.32 20.79
CA VAL A 80 10.40 -0.23 21.49
C VAL A 80 10.70 1.22 21.84
N ASN A 81 11.43 1.43 22.94
CA ASN A 81 11.92 2.76 23.28
C ASN A 81 12.96 3.21 22.26
N ARG A 82 13.02 4.52 22.01
CA ARG A 82 13.99 5.10 21.07
C ARG A 82 15.43 4.75 21.52
N PRO A 83 16.23 4.08 20.68
CA PRO A 83 17.63 3.81 21.00
C PRO A 83 18.46 5.11 21.02
N ILE A 84 19.44 5.17 21.93
CA ILE A 84 20.20 6.39 22.25
C ILE A 84 20.98 6.95 21.06
N ASP A 85 21.44 6.11 20.13
CA ASP A 85 22.25 6.52 18.97
C ASP A 85 21.58 6.25 17.62
N CYS A 86 20.25 6.12 17.59
CA CYS A 86 19.53 5.86 16.33
C CYS A 86 18.73 7.07 15.86
N LYS A 87 18.83 7.35 14.55
CA LYS A 87 17.96 8.30 13.86
C LYS A 87 16.61 7.65 13.60
N VAL A 88 15.56 8.20 14.18
CA VAL A 88 14.18 7.78 13.91
C VAL A 88 13.80 8.26 12.52
N ILE A 89 13.30 7.34 11.69
CA ILE A 89 12.71 7.68 10.40
C ILE A 89 11.25 8.06 10.64
N GLY A 90 10.82 9.20 10.11
CA GLY A 90 9.43 9.61 10.21
C GLY A 90 8.52 8.69 9.40
N ALA A 91 7.30 8.47 9.88
CA ALA A 91 6.25 7.80 9.13
C ALA A 91 5.41 8.83 8.36
N ARG A 92 4.88 8.41 7.22
CA ARG A 92 3.78 9.05 6.50
C ARG A 92 2.61 8.07 6.48
N TRP A 93 1.40 8.62 6.39
CA TRP A 93 0.23 7.87 5.97
C TRP A 93 0.48 7.23 4.61
#